data_AF-A0A3D6CG30-F1
#
_entry.id   AF-A0A3D6CG30-F1
#
_cell.length_a   1.000
_cell.length_b   1.000
_cell.length_c   1.000
_cell.angle_alpha   90.00
_cell.angle_beta   90.00
_cell.angle_gamma   90.00
#
_symmetry.space_group_name_H-M   'P 1'
#
loop_
_entity.id
_entity.type
_entity.pdbx_description
1 polymer ?
#
loop_
_entity_poly.entity_id
_entity_poly.type
_entity_poly.pdbx_seq_one_letter_code
_entity_poly.pdbx_strand_id
1 'polypeptide(L)' 'MHVESLRELALSYEDVTEGFPFGETVLVCKVKGKIFLLVSLDEPVLQFNVKCDPEQAVLWREEFPDAVLPGYHMNKKHWN' A
#
# COMPACT_ATOMS: atom_id res chain seq x y z
N MET A 1 -4.89 -8.42 -10.97
CA MET A 1 -4.88 -6.94 -10.93
C MET A 1 -3.47 -6.50 -11.30
N HIS A 2 -3.32 -5.48 -12.14
CA HIS A 2 -2.01 -4.92 -12.51
C HIS A 2 -1.71 -3.67 -11.68
N VAL A 3 -0.44 -3.27 -11.63
CA VAL A 3 0.00 -2.11 -10.83
C VAL A 3 -0.62 -0.81 -11.34
N GLU A 4 -0.87 -0.70 -12.65
CA GLU A 4 -1.52 0.47 -13.24
C GLU A 4 -2.93 0.67 -12.70
N SER A 5 -3.72 -0.41 -12.58
CA SER A 5 -5.08 -0.34 -12.05
C SER A 5 -5.10 0.10 -10.58
N LEU A 6 -4.14 -0.37 -9.78
CA LEU A 6 -3.99 0.05 -8.39
C LEU A 6 -3.61 1.54 -8.29
N ARG A 7 -2.67 1.98 -9.13
CA ARG A 7 -2.24 3.38 -9.22
C ARG A 7 -3.39 4.30 -9.65
N GLU A 8 -4.11 3.94 -10.70
CA GLU A 8 -5.27 4.71 -11.18
C GLU A 8 -6.35 4.83 -10.11
N LEU A 9 -6.63 3.75 -9.38
CA LEU A 9 -7.56 3.78 -8.25
C LEU A 9 -7.07 4.73 -7.16
N ALA A 10 -5.80 4.65 -6.76
CA ALA A 10 -5.23 5.53 -5.74
C ALA A 10 -5.29 7.01 -6.15
N LEU A 11 -4.99 7.32 -7.41
CA LEU A 11 -5.04 8.68 -7.96
C LEU A 11 -6.47 9.19 -8.19
N SER A 12 -7.49 8.33 -8.17
CA SER A 12 -8.89 8.74 -8.28
C SER A 12 -9.42 9.46 -7.02
N TYR A 13 -8.75 9.32 -5.88
CA TYR A 13 -9.10 10.01 -4.65
C TYR A 13 -8.61 11.47 -4.64
N GLU A 14 -9.37 12.34 -3.98
CA GLU A 14 -9.03 13.76 -3.84
C GLU A 14 -7.72 13.99 -3.08
N ASP A 15 -6.94 14.99 -3.50
CA ASP A 15 -5.65 15.38 -2.92
C ASP A 15 -4.60 14.26 -2.84
N VAL A 16 -4.68 13.26 -3.73
CA VAL A 16 -3.65 12.24 -3.85
C VAL A 16 -2.54 12.68 -4.79
N THR A 17 -1.32 12.50 -4.33
CA THR A 17 -0.09 12.65 -5.11
C THR A 17 0.71 11.37 -5.04
N GLU A 18 1.55 11.15 -6.05
CA GLU A 18 2.46 10.00 -6.09
C GLU A 18 3.92 10.44 -6.27
N GLY A 19 4.84 9.54 -5.97
CA GLY A 19 6.25 9.74 -6.26
C GLY A 19 7.12 8.61 -5.73
N PHE A 20 8.44 8.85 -5.76
CA PHE A 20 9.47 7.84 -5.52
C PHE A 20 10.43 8.28 -4.40
N PRO A 21 9.94 8.45 -3.15
CA PRO A 21 10.75 8.93 -2.04
C PRO A 21 11.76 7.89 -1.52
N PHE A 22 11.65 6.63 -1.94
CA PHE A 22 12.46 5.50 -1.46
C PHE A 22 13.21 4.81 -2.60
N GLY A 23 13.81 5.60 -3.49
CA GLY A 23 14.45 5.10 -4.72
C GLY A 23 13.49 5.05 -5.89
N GLU A 24 13.97 4.60 -7.05
CA GLU A 24 13.29 4.77 -8.35
C GLU A 24 12.16 3.77 -8.61
N THR A 25 12.04 2.72 -7.78
CA THR A 25 11.18 1.57 -8.05
C THR A 25 10.11 1.35 -6.98
N VAL A 26 10.10 2.18 -5.92
CA VAL A 26 9.05 2.16 -4.89
C VAL A 26 8.11 3.33 -5.12
N LEU A 27 6.98 3.06 -5.75
CA LEU A 27 5.92 4.03 -5.95
C LEU A 27 5.17 4.24 -4.62
N VAL A 28 5.03 5.49 -4.23
CA VAL A 28 4.37 5.89 -2.98
C VAL A 28 3.26 6.87 -3.26
N CYS A 29 2.04 6.55 -2.83
CA CYS A 29 0.91 7.48 -2.88
C CYS A 29 0.68 8.14 -1.52
N LYS A 30 0.40 9.44 -1.56
CA LYS A 30 0.17 10.30 -0.40
C LYS A 30 -1.15 11.03 -0.56
N VAL A 31 -1.95 11.09 0.50
CA VAL A 31 -3.14 11.95 0.59
C VAL A 31 -2.83 13.09 1.54
N LYS A 32 -3.01 14.33 1.10
CA LYS A 32 -2.69 15.54 1.89
C LYS A 32 -1.28 15.48 2.51
N GLY A 33 -0.30 15.00 1.73
CA GLY A 33 1.10 14.85 2.12
C GLY A 33 1.43 13.64 3.02
N LYS A 34 0.45 12.83 3.43
CA LYS A 34 0.65 11.65 4.27
C LYS A 34 0.60 10.36 3.43
N ILE A 35 1.60 9.51 3.58
CA ILE A 35 1.67 8.22 2.85
C ILE A 35 0.54 7.29 3.31
N PHE A 36 -0.10 6.65 2.34
CA PHE A 36 -1.10 5.60 2.60
C PHE A 36 -0.94 4.33 1.75
N LEU A 37 -0.16 4.37 0.66
CA LEU A 37 0.11 3.23 -0.21
C LEU A 37 1.58 3.24 -0.65
N LEU A 38 2.21 2.06 -0.65
CA LEU A 38 3.55 1.83 -1.19
C LEU A 38 3.53 0.55 -2.01
N VAL A 39 4.06 0.58 -3.23
CA VAL A 39 4.13 -0.59 -4.11
C VAL A 39 5.52 -0.69 -4.72
N SER A 40 6.10 -1.89 -4.68
CA SER A 40 7.36 -2.18 -5.37
C SER A 40 7.06 -2.49 -6.84
N LEU A 41 7.77 -1.84 -7.76
CA LEU A 41 7.64 -2.07 -9.19
C LEU A 41 8.61 -3.14 -9.71
N ASP A 42 9.59 -3.55 -8.90
CA ASP A 42 10.61 -4.54 -9.28
C ASP A 42 10.16 -5.99 -9.01
N GLU A 43 9.06 -6.17 -8.28
CA GLU A 43 8.58 -7.50 -7.93
C GLU A 43 7.73 -8.10 -9.06
N PRO A 44 7.93 -9.39 -9.40
CA PRO A 44 7.15 -10.05 -10.45
C PRO A 44 5.68 -10.26 -10.06
N VAL A 45 5.40 -10.25 -8.75
CA VAL A 45 4.06 -10.35 -8.18
C VAL A 45 3.71 -9.02 -7.53
N LEU A 46 2.52 -8.50 -7.85
CA LEU A 46 2.03 -7.26 -7.25
C LEU A 46 1.90 -7.43 -5.73
N GLN A 47 2.76 -6.72 -5.00
CA GLN A 47 2.73 -6.62 -3.54
C GLN A 47 2.83 -5.17 -3.14
N PHE A 48 2.01 -4.76 -2.17
CA PHE A 48 1.95 -3.39 -1.71
C PHE A 48 1.64 -3.33 -0.22
N ASN A 49 2.15 -2.29 0.44
CA ASN A 49 1.73 -1.93 1.78
C ASN A 49 0.64 -0.87 1.69
N VAL A 50 -0.43 -1.03 2.46
CA VAL A 50 -1.50 -0.03 2.57
C VAL A 50 -1.79 0.28 4.03
N LYS A 51 -2.11 1.55 4.29
CA LYS A 51 -2.47 1.99 5.62
C LYS A 51 -3.90 1.56 5.94
N CYS A 52 -4.09 0.91 7.07
CA CYS A 52 -5.37 0.35 7.49
C CYS A 52 -5.79 0.88 8.86
N ASP A 53 -7.09 0.79 9.13
CA ASP A 53 -7.56 0.84 10.50
C ASP A 53 -6.98 -0.37 11.29
N PRO A 54 -6.45 -0.17 12.51
CA PRO A 54 -5.82 -1.26 13.27
C PRO A 54 -6.71 -2.45 13.57
N GLU A 55 -8.00 -2.24 13.81
CA GLU A 55 -8.93 -3.33 14.12
C GLU A 55 -9.21 -4.13 12.84
N GLN A 56 -9.42 -3.45 11.72
CA GLN A 56 -9.58 -4.12 10.41
C GLN A 56 -8.32 -4.84 9.95
N ALA A 57 -7.15 -4.27 10.24
CA ALA A 57 -5.87 -4.86 9.84
C ALA A 57 -5.70 -6.28 10.40
N VAL A 58 -6.12 -6.51 11.65
CA VAL A 58 -6.10 -7.83 12.30
C VAL A 58 -7.11 -8.76 11.65
N LEU A 59 -8.36 -8.31 11.48
CA LEU A 59 -9.43 -9.12 10.88
C LEU A 59 -9.08 -9.60 9.48
N TRP A 60 -8.52 -8.73 8.63
CA TRP A 60 -8.15 -9.12 7.26
C TRP A 60 -6.98 -10.11 7.20
N ARG A 61 -6.04 -10.03 8.15
CA ARG A 61 -4.96 -11.04 8.26
C ARG A 61 -5.51 -12.40 8.68
N GLU A 62 -6.53 -12.44 9.53
CA GLU A 62 -7.19 -13.68 9.94
C GLU A 62 -8.07 -14.26 8.84
N GLU A 63 -8.79 -13.41 8.10
CA GLU A 63 -9.68 -13.81 7.01
C GLU A 63 -8.91 -14.25 5.76
N PHE A 64 -7.77 -13.61 5.47
CA PHE A 64 -6.97 -13.85 4.27
C PHE A 64 -5.47 -14.07 4.60
N PRO A 65 -5.13 -15.12 5.36
CA PRO A 65 -3.77 -15.31 5.90
C PRO A 65 -2.68 -15.49 4.83
N ASP A 66 -3.04 -15.98 3.64
CA ASP A 66 -2.11 -16.20 2.52
C ASP A 66 -1.91 -14.94 1.65
N ALA A 67 -2.76 -13.93 1.80
CA ALA A 67 -2.78 -12.74 0.93
C ALA A 67 -2.57 -11.43 1.69
N VAL A 68 -2.98 -11.35 2.96
CA VAL A 68 -2.85 -10.16 3.80
C VAL A 68 -1.84 -10.46 4.90
N LEU A 69 -0.66 -9.85 4.76
CA LEU A 69 0.45 -10.02 5.68
C LEU A 69 0.63 -8.78 6.56
N PRO A 70 1.45 -8.84 7.63
CA PRO A 70 1.84 -7.65 8.36
C PRO A 70 2.76 -6.76 7.51
N GLY A 71 2.49 -5.45 7.49
CA GLY A 71 3.20 -4.50 6.61
C GLY A 71 4.72 -4.59 6.70
N TYR A 72 5.35 -4.78 5.54
CA TYR A 72 6.79 -4.93 5.39
C TYR A 72 7.51 -3.62 5.70
N HIS A 73 8.53 -3.65 6.58
CA HIS A 73 9.24 -2.46 7.10
C HIS A 73 8.37 -1.36 7.74
N MET A 74 7.07 -1.61 7.89
CA MET A 74 6.10 -0.66 8.43
C MET A 74 5.65 -1.03 9.85
N ASN A 75 4.94 -0.09 10.49
CA ASN A 75 4.27 -0.35 11.76
C ASN A 75 3.10 -1.32 11.56
N LYS A 76 3.26 -2.58 11.99
CA LYS A 76 2.28 -3.66 11.81
C LYS A 76 0.93 -3.44 12.52
N LYS A 77 0.80 -2.39 13.35
CA LYS A 77 -0.49 -1.96 13.89
C LYS A 77 -1.34 -1.21 12.85
N HIS A 78 -0.70 -0.48 11.94
CA HIS A 78 -1.37 0.47 11.04
C HIS A 78 -1.22 0.12 9.56
N TRP A 79 -0.46 -0.93 9.25
CA TRP A 79 -0.09 -1.29 7.88
C TRP A 79 -0.19 -2.79 7.69
N ASN A 80 -0.86 -3.17 6.61
CA ASN A 80 -0.76 -4.48 5.98
C ASN A 80 0.10 -4.36 4.73
#